data_AF-A0A6I3L3G5-F1
#
_entry.id   AF-A0A6I3L3G5-F1
#
_cell.length_a   1.000
_cell.length_b   1.000
_cell.length_c   1.000
_cell.angle_alpha   90.00
_cell.angle_beta   90.00
_cell.angle_gamma   90.00
#
_symmetry.space_group_name_H-M   'P 1'
#
loop_
_entity.id
_entity.type
_entity.pdbx_description
1 polymer ?
#
loop_
_entity_poly.entity_id
_entity_poly.type
_entity_poly.pdbx_seq_one_letter_code
_entity_poly.pdbx_strand_id
1 'polypeptide(L)'
;MMNTARWTALAAAALAVALLSGCSDVEKALNKGGDTKCSDYLAQNADTQRVTITKFIKQQTGSDNEPAGTQVDLSMAAVQGLCQVQANKDTPIKNADLAGILIKK
;
A
#
# COMPACT_ATOMS: atom_id res chain seq x y z
N MET A 1 -5.21 -15.01 -41.14
CA MET A 1 -6.26 -15.00 -40.08
C MET A 1 -5.58 -15.25 -38.75
N MET A 2 -5.18 -14.19 -38.05
CA MET A 2 -4.44 -14.29 -36.79
C MET A 2 -5.44 -14.55 -35.65
N ASN A 3 -5.28 -15.72 -35.04
CA ASN A 3 -6.12 -16.33 -33.99
C ASN A 3 -6.74 -15.35 -32.98
N THR A 4 -8.04 -15.10 -33.12
CA THR A 4 -8.94 -14.57 -32.07
C THR A 4 -8.84 -15.35 -30.76
N ALA A 5 -8.52 -16.64 -30.82
CA ALA A 5 -8.32 -17.49 -29.64
C ALA A 5 -7.10 -17.11 -28.77
N ARG A 6 -6.08 -16.43 -29.33
CA ARG A 6 -4.91 -15.98 -28.55
C ARG A 6 -5.20 -14.71 -27.75
N TRP A 7 -6.12 -13.89 -28.25
CA TRP A 7 -6.51 -12.63 -27.61
C TRP A 7 -7.45 -12.87 -26.43
N THR A 8 -8.35 -13.84 -26.52
CA THR A 8 -9.22 -14.24 -25.41
C THR A 8 -8.44 -14.84 -24.24
N ALA A 9 -7.40 -15.64 -24.52
CA ALA A 9 -6.53 -16.20 -23.48
C ALA A 9 -5.74 -15.14 -22.70
N LEU A 10 -5.24 -14.10 -23.40
CA LEU A 10 -4.51 -12.99 -22.77
C LEU A 10 -5.43 -12.10 -21.92
N ALA A 11 -6.66 -11.85 -22.38
CA ALA A 11 -7.63 -11.06 -21.62
C ALA A 11 -8.08 -11.77 -20.33
N ALA A 12 -8.28 -13.10 -20.37
CA ALA A 12 -8.63 -13.89 -19.19
C ALA A 12 -7.49 -13.93 -18.16
N ALA A 13 -6.24 -14.00 -18.61
CA ALA A 13 -5.08 -13.96 -17.71
C ALA A 13 -4.93 -12.60 -17.01
N ALA A 14 -5.14 -11.48 -17.72
CA ALA A 14 -5.04 -10.14 -17.14
C ALA A 14 -6.10 -9.90 -16.03
N LEU A 15 -7.32 -10.39 -16.23
CA LEU A 15 -8.39 -10.31 -15.23
C LEU A 15 -8.08 -11.14 -13.98
N ALA A 16 -7.47 -12.32 -14.14
CA ALA A 16 -7.05 -13.13 -13.02
C ALA A 16 -5.98 -12.41 -12.17
N VAL A 17 -4.96 -11.81 -12.79
CA VAL A 17 -3.91 -11.07 -12.06
C VAL A 17 -4.46 -9.84 -11.31
N ALA A 18 -5.45 -9.16 -11.89
CA ALA A 18 -6.12 -8.06 -11.20
C ALA A 18 -6.86 -8.53 -9.93
N LEU A 19 -7.55 -9.68 -10.01
CA LEU A 19 -8.23 -10.31 -8.87
C LEU A 19 -7.25 -10.83 -7.80
N LEU A 20 -6.05 -11.26 -8.22
CA LEU A 20 -4.97 -11.68 -7.31
C LEU A 20 -4.29 -10.52 -6.58
N SER A 21 -4.48 -9.26 -7.03
CA SER A 21 -3.85 -8.09 -6.42
C SER A 21 -4.65 -7.46 -5.26
N GLY A 22 -5.76 -8.08 -4.84
CA GLY A 22 -6.53 -7.77 -3.62
C GLY A 22 -7.28 -6.42 -3.60
N CYS A 23 -6.74 -5.39 -4.26
CA CYS A 23 -7.32 -4.06 -4.35
C CYS A 23 -7.66 -3.72 -5.80
N SER A 24 -8.88 -3.23 -6.02
CA SER A 24 -9.27 -2.63 -7.30
C SER A 24 -8.41 -1.40 -7.62
N ASP A 25 -8.29 -1.03 -8.91
CA ASP A 25 -7.54 0.17 -9.31
C ASP A 25 -8.14 1.45 -8.72
N VAL A 26 -9.46 1.48 -8.50
CA VAL A 26 -10.15 2.56 -7.81
C VAL A 26 -9.70 2.65 -6.35
N GLU A 27 -9.62 1.52 -5.66
CA GLU A 27 -9.17 1.48 -4.25
C GLU A 27 -7.71 1.91 -4.12
N LYS A 28 -6.85 1.51 -5.06
CA LYS A 28 -5.45 1.97 -5.14
C LYS A 28 -5.35 3.47 -5.40
N ALA A 29 -6.18 4.01 -6.31
CA ALA A 29 -6.19 5.43 -6.64
C ALA A 29 -6.67 6.29 -5.46
N LEU A 30 -7.75 5.85 -4.78
CA LEU A 30 -8.34 6.55 -3.63
C LEU A 30 -7.57 6.37 -2.33
N ASN A 31 -6.65 5.39 -2.26
CA ASN A 31 -5.80 5.17 -1.09
C ASN A 31 -5.04 6.45 -0.71
N LYS A 32 -5.01 6.80 0.58
CA LYS A 32 -4.44 8.07 1.05
C LYS A 32 -2.94 8.00 1.34
N GLY A 33 -2.32 6.83 1.27
CA GLY A 33 -0.90 6.64 1.61
C GLY A 33 -0.63 7.11 3.03
N GLY A 34 0.32 8.03 3.19
CA GLY A 34 0.68 8.62 4.48
C GLY A 34 -0.43 9.43 5.16
N ASP A 35 -1.44 9.87 4.41
CA ASP A 35 -2.61 10.57 4.96
C ASP A 35 -3.70 9.64 5.52
N THR A 36 -3.50 8.32 5.43
CA THR A 36 -4.38 7.34 6.07
C THR A 36 -4.28 7.48 7.59
N LYS A 37 -5.41 7.51 8.30
CA LYS A 37 -5.40 7.56 9.77
C LYS A 37 -4.99 6.21 10.36
N CYS A 38 -4.38 6.22 11.55
CA CYS A 38 -4.05 4.98 12.24
C CYS A 38 -5.27 4.08 12.50
N SER A 39 -6.44 4.64 12.82
CA SER A 39 -7.69 3.88 12.91
C SER A 39 -8.02 3.14 11.62
N ASP A 40 -7.89 3.83 10.49
CA ASP A 40 -8.29 3.33 9.19
C ASP A 40 -7.30 2.26 8.71
N TYR A 41 -6.01 2.46 8.97
CA TYR A 41 -4.96 1.49 8.66
C TYR A 41 -5.13 0.17 9.43
N LEU A 42 -5.47 0.25 10.72
CA LEU A 42 -5.69 -0.94 11.55
C LEU A 42 -6.96 -1.72 11.17
N ALA A 43 -7.91 -1.07 10.48
CA ALA A 43 -9.13 -1.71 9.99
C ALA A 43 -8.97 -2.32 8.58
N GLN A 44 -7.87 -2.03 7.88
CA GLN A 44 -7.57 -2.58 6.56
C GLN A 44 -7.16 -4.07 6.66
N ASN A 45 -7.41 -4.81 5.59
CA ASN A 45 -6.78 -6.11 5.40
C ASN A 45 -5.30 -5.94 4.98
N ALA A 46 -4.51 -7.02 5.02
CA ALA A 46 -3.08 -6.97 4.75
C ALA A 46 -2.72 -6.44 3.35
N ASP A 47 -3.54 -6.73 2.33
CA ASP A 47 -3.30 -6.29 0.96
C ASP A 47 -3.50 -4.77 0.83
N THR A 48 -4.60 -4.24 1.37
CA THR A 48 -4.86 -2.80 1.40
C THR A 48 -3.80 -2.07 2.24
N GLN A 49 -3.33 -2.65 3.34
CA GLN A 49 -2.22 -2.11 4.12
C GLN A 49 -0.93 -2.01 3.27
N ARG A 50 -0.61 -3.06 2.49
CA ARG A 50 0.55 -3.06 1.59
C ARG A 50 0.46 -1.95 0.55
N VAL A 51 -0.71 -1.72 -0.02
CA VAL A 51 -0.97 -0.61 -0.96
C VAL A 51 -0.76 0.74 -0.27
N THR A 52 -1.32 0.92 0.94
CA THR A 52 -1.15 2.14 1.74
C THR A 52 0.32 2.45 2.00
N ILE A 53 1.09 1.46 2.44
CA ILE A 53 2.51 1.63 2.78
C ILE A 53 3.37 1.84 1.54
N THR A 54 3.10 1.13 0.45
CA THR A 54 3.78 1.35 -0.83
C THR A 54 3.59 2.80 -1.28
N LYS A 55 2.35 3.29 -1.28
CA LYS A 55 2.04 4.68 -1.63
C LYS A 55 2.71 5.67 -0.68
N PHE A 56 2.72 5.39 0.61
CA PHE A 56 3.40 6.22 1.60
C PHE A 56 4.91 6.31 1.35
N ILE A 57 5.60 5.20 1.07
CA ILE A 57 7.04 5.19 0.75
C ILE A 57 7.33 6.02 -0.50
N LYS A 58 6.51 5.89 -1.55
CA LYS A 58 6.60 6.72 -2.77
C LYS A 58 6.45 8.22 -2.47
N GLN A 59 5.46 8.59 -1.65
CA GLN A 59 5.25 9.97 -1.23
C GLN A 59 6.46 10.52 -0.45
N GLN A 60 7.02 9.73 0.47
CA GLN A 60 8.19 10.12 1.28
C GLN A 60 9.46 10.28 0.45
N THR A 61 9.63 9.43 -0.56
CA THR A 61 10.82 9.44 -1.43
C THR A 61 10.69 10.37 -2.63
N GLY A 62 9.47 10.85 -2.92
CA GLY A 62 9.17 11.61 -4.15
C GLY A 62 9.40 10.79 -5.42
N SER A 63 9.32 9.46 -5.34
CA SER A 63 9.61 8.55 -6.45
C SER A 63 8.42 7.67 -6.77
N ASP A 64 8.12 7.51 -8.06
CA ASP A 64 7.10 6.57 -8.53
C ASP A 64 7.63 5.13 -8.66
N ASN A 65 8.93 4.93 -8.46
CA ASN A 65 9.56 3.62 -8.50
C ASN A 65 8.99 2.70 -7.42
N GLU A 66 8.90 1.42 -7.76
CA GLU A 66 8.38 0.43 -6.82
C GLU A 66 9.41 0.13 -5.73
N PRO A 67 9.07 0.32 -4.44
CA PRO A 67 10.00 0.07 -3.35
C PRO A 67 10.29 -1.43 -3.23
N ALA A 68 11.43 -1.77 -2.64
CA ALA A 68 11.77 -3.16 -2.37
C ALA A 68 10.71 -3.80 -1.45
N GLY A 69 10.30 -5.04 -1.74
CA GLY A 69 9.27 -5.73 -0.97
C GLY A 69 9.58 -5.82 0.53
N THR A 70 10.86 -6.03 0.87
CA THR A 70 11.35 -6.03 2.27
C THR A 70 11.17 -4.67 2.96
N GLN A 71 11.36 -3.57 2.24
CA GLN A 71 11.13 -2.23 2.77
C GLN A 71 9.64 -2.00 3.07
N VAL A 72 8.75 -2.49 2.20
CA VAL A 72 7.30 -2.44 2.40
C VAL A 72 6.91 -3.24 3.64
N ASP A 73 7.38 -4.49 3.76
CA ASP A 73 7.02 -5.38 4.87
C ASP A 73 7.49 -4.83 6.23
N LEU A 74 8.72 -4.32 6.29
CA LEU A 74 9.25 -3.68 7.50
C LEU A 74 8.47 -2.43 7.86
N SER A 75 8.10 -1.61 6.86
CA SER A 75 7.32 -0.40 7.08
C SER A 75 5.89 -0.73 7.53
N MET A 76 5.28 -1.79 7.01
CA MET A 76 3.98 -2.29 7.47
C MET A 76 4.01 -2.67 8.94
N ALA A 77 5.02 -3.43 9.37
CA ALA A 77 5.20 -3.82 10.76
C ALA A 77 5.44 -2.60 11.68
N ALA A 78 6.27 -1.66 11.25
CA ALA A 78 6.55 -0.43 11.99
C ALA A 78 5.29 0.43 12.17
N VAL A 79 4.53 0.67 11.09
CA VAL A 79 3.29 1.46 11.14
C VAL A 79 2.23 0.74 11.96
N GLN A 80 2.10 -0.59 11.84
CA GLN A 80 1.19 -1.39 12.66
C GLN A 80 1.48 -1.19 14.15
N GLY A 81 2.75 -1.34 14.57
CA GLY A 81 3.15 -1.16 15.96
C GLY A 81 2.89 0.26 16.47
N LEU A 82 3.26 1.27 15.68
CA LEU A 82 3.03 2.67 16.01
C LEU A 82 1.54 2.99 16.15
N CYS A 83 0.72 2.56 15.19
CA CYS A 83 -0.71 2.82 15.23
C CYS A 83 -1.42 2.09 16.38
N GLN A 84 -0.90 0.96 16.85
CA GLN A 84 -1.43 0.27 18.03
C GLN A 84 -1.16 1.03 19.33
N VAL A 85 -0.04 1.74 19.45
CA VAL A 85 0.34 2.47 20.67
C VAL A 85 -0.06 3.95 20.66
N GLN A 86 -0.35 4.52 19.48
CA GLN A 86 -0.77 5.91 19.33
C GLN A 86 -2.10 6.17 20.08
N ALA A 87 -2.05 7.09 21.05
CA ALA A 87 -3.23 7.49 21.83
C ALA A 87 -4.30 8.18 20.95
N ASN A 88 -3.86 8.99 19.98
CA ASN A 88 -4.75 9.63 19.02
C ASN A 88 -4.87 8.80 17.74
N LYS A 89 -5.99 8.08 17.60
CA LYS A 89 -6.27 7.20 16.46
C LYS A 89 -6.49 7.94 15.14
N ASP A 90 -6.79 9.24 15.20
CA ASP A 90 -6.95 10.11 14.02
C ASP A 90 -5.62 10.62 13.46
N THR A 91 -4.50 10.29 14.10
CA THR A 91 -3.17 10.66 13.61
C THR A 91 -2.93 10.02 12.23
N PRO A 92 -2.64 10.81 11.19
CA PRO A 92 -2.23 10.27 9.90
C PRO A 92 -0.92 9.49 10.04
N ILE A 93 -0.74 8.39 9.29
CA ILE A 93 0.47 7.55 9.33
C ILE A 93 1.73 8.41 9.20
N LYS A 94 1.80 9.33 8.23
CA LYS A 94 2.96 10.21 8.01
C LYS A 94 3.37 11.06 9.22
N ASN A 95 2.43 11.26 10.15
CA ASN A 95 2.58 12.06 11.36
C ASN A 95 2.53 11.21 12.65
N ALA A 96 2.20 9.92 12.56
CA ALA A 96 2.62 8.99 13.60
C ALA A 96 4.14 9.14 13.66
N ASP A 97 4.74 9.12 14.85
CA ASP A 97 6.16 9.45 15.07
C ASP A 97 7.11 8.47 14.33
N LEU A 98 7.19 8.64 13.01
CA LEU A 98 7.89 7.81 12.02
C LEU A 98 9.26 8.37 11.72
N ALA A 99 9.51 9.64 12.08
CA ALA A 99 10.76 10.32 11.86
C ALA A 99 11.93 9.61 12.57
N GLY A 100 11.69 8.87 13.66
CA GLY A 100 12.72 8.07 14.34
C GLY A 100 12.93 6.66 13.81
N ILE A 101 11.94 6.04 13.14
CA ILE A 101 11.99 4.63 12.70
C ILE A 101 12.33 4.49 11.22
N LEU A 102 11.82 5.40 10.37
CA LEU A 102 12.00 5.32 8.91
C LEU A 102 13.11 6.22 8.37
N ILE A 103 13.51 7.22 9.14
CA ILE A 103 14.56 8.17 8.76
C ILE A 103 15.61 8.17 9.88
N LYS A 104 16.76 7.51 9.68
CA LYS A 104 17.96 7.96 10.39
C LYS A 104 18.27 9.36 9.85
N LYS A 105 18.10 10.39 10.68
CA LYS A 105 18.92 11.58 10.52
C LYS A 105 20.29 11.30 11.11
#